data_AF-A0A9P1E2B2-F1
#
_entry.id   AF-A0A9P1E2B2-F1
#
_cell.length_a   1.000
_cell.length_b   1.000
_cell.length_c   1.000
_cell.angle_alpha   90.00
_cell.angle_beta   90.00
_cell.angle_gamma   90.00
#
_symmetry.space_group_name_H-M   'P 1'
#
loop_
_entity.id
_entity.type
_entity.pdbx_description
1 polymer ?
#
loop_
_entity_poly.entity_id
_entity_poly.type
_entity_poly.pdbx_seq_one_letter_code
_entity_poly.pdbx_strand_id
1 'polypeptide(L)'
;MEDIGTSRVWNMKYRFWPNNKSRMYLLENTGDFVRENGLQEGDFIVIYADTKSGKFMIRGVKVRQNGPRSEGKKPMARKSIRPSPATFPGI
;
A
#
# COMPACT_ATOMS: atom_id res chain seq x y z
N MET A 1 -0.53 1.96 18.12
CA MET A 1 -1.71 2.72 17.65
C MET A 1 -2.93 1.84 17.85
N GLU A 2 -3.97 2.34 18.52
CA GLU A 2 -5.11 1.52 18.97
C GLU A 2 -6.23 1.51 17.93
N ASP A 3 -6.81 0.34 17.63
CA ASP A 3 -7.94 0.21 16.71
C ASP A 3 -9.27 0.44 17.42
N ILE A 4 -10.07 1.36 16.91
CA ILE A 4 -11.40 1.68 17.46
C ILE A 4 -12.37 0.49 17.32
N GLY A 5 -12.25 -0.31 16.26
CA GLY A 5 -13.23 -1.37 15.97
C GLY A 5 -12.94 -2.70 16.67
N THR A 6 -11.67 -2.97 16.97
CA THR A 6 -11.22 -4.28 17.48
C THR A 6 -10.49 -4.19 18.82
N SER A 7 -10.24 -2.98 19.34
CA SER A 7 -9.41 -2.71 20.52
C SER A 7 -7.99 -3.29 20.44
N ARG A 8 -7.54 -3.70 19.25
CA ARG A 8 -6.19 -4.22 19.02
C ARG A 8 -5.19 -3.07 18.94
N VAL A 9 -3.99 -3.29 19.46
CA VAL A 9 -2.89 -2.33 19.36
C VAL A 9 -1.92 -2.75 18.24
N TRP A 10 -1.76 -1.86 17.27
CA TRP A 10 -0.85 -2.02 16.14
C TRP A 10 0.52 -1.40 16.44
N ASN A 11 1.59 -2.18 16.25
CA ASN A 11 2.97 -1.70 16.36
C ASN A 11 3.41 -1.10 15.02
N MET A 12 2.95 0.13 14.75
CA MET A 12 3.30 0.89 13.56
C MET A 12 4.46 1.84 13.85
N LYS A 13 5.34 2.00 12.88
CA LYS A 13 6.51 2.90 13.00
C LYS A 13 6.34 4.13 12.12
N TYR A 14 6.34 5.29 12.75
CA TYR A 14 6.34 6.57 12.05
C TYR A 14 7.77 7.04 11.78
N ARG A 15 8.10 7.31 10.52
CA ARG A 15 9.40 7.88 10.13
C ARG A 15 9.29 8.72 8.88
N PHE A 16 10.39 9.39 8.51
CA PHE A 16 10.46 10.13 7.26
C PHE A 16 11.66 9.71 6.41
N TRP A 17 11.53 9.90 5.10
CA TRP A 17 12.64 9.96 4.16
C TRP A 17 12.91 11.41 3.76
N PRO A 18 14.19 11.81 3.61
CA PRO A 18 14.52 13.06 2.92
C PRO A 18 13.95 13.04 1.50
N ASN A 19 13.31 14.14 1.08
CA ASN A 19 12.83 14.30 -0.29
C ASN A 19 13.05 15.75 -0.73
N ASN A 20 14.16 16.00 -1.45
CA ASN A 20 14.64 17.34 -1.80
C ASN A 20 14.77 18.25 -0.55
N LYS A 21 14.08 19.39 -0.54
CA LYS A 21 14.02 20.32 0.61
C LYS A 21 12.90 19.99 1.61
N SER A 22 12.22 18.86 1.47
CA SER A 22 11.09 18.44 2.31
C SER A 22 11.27 17.01 2.83
N ARG A 23 10.21 16.45 3.40
CA ARG A 23 10.14 15.12 4.00
C ARG A 23 8.95 14.35 3.43
N MET A 24 9.18 13.10 3.06
CA MET A 24 8.09 12.15 2.81
C MET A 24 7.88 11.32 4.07
N TYR A 25 6.66 11.31 4.59
CA TYR A 25 6.32 10.58 5.81
C TYR A 25 5.80 9.19 5.50
N LEU A 26 6.28 8.22 6.28
CA LEU A 26 5.90 6.82 6.17
C LEU A 26 5.33 6.36 7.49
N LEU A 27 4.24 5.60 7.40
CA LEU A 27 3.74 4.75 8.46
C LEU A 27 4.05 3.31 8.08
N GLU A 28 5.10 2.76 8.67
CA GLU A 28 5.58 1.40 8.41
C GLU A 28 4.86 0.38 9.29
N ASN A 29 5.02 -0.89 8.94
CA ASN A 29 4.42 -2.03 9.63
C ASN A 29 2.88 -2.00 9.63
N THR A 30 2.27 -1.43 8.58
CA THR A 30 0.82 -1.36 8.39
C THR A 30 0.22 -2.61 7.74
N GLY A 31 1.05 -3.54 7.26
CA GLY A 31 0.62 -4.71 6.50
C GLY A 31 -0.40 -5.59 7.22
N ASP A 32 -0.18 -5.87 8.52
CA ASP A 32 -1.12 -6.67 9.31
C ASP A 32 -2.44 -5.94 9.52
N PHE A 33 -2.39 -4.64 9.81
CA PHE A 33 -3.59 -3.81 9.95
C PHE A 33 -4.43 -3.80 8.66
N VAL A 34 -3.79 -3.59 7.50
CA VAL A 34 -4.44 -3.56 6.19
C VAL A 34 -5.08 -4.92 5.87
N ARG A 35 -4.34 -6.00 6.11
CA ARG A 35 -4.80 -7.37 5.83
C ARG A 35 -5.98 -7.78 6.71
N GLU A 36 -5.91 -7.52 8.02
CA GLU A 36 -6.98 -7.90 8.95
C GLU A 36 -8.24 -7.06 8.79
N ASN A 37 -8.10 -5.77 8.49
CA ASN A 37 -9.25 -4.94 8.14
C ASN A 37 -9.72 -5.19 6.71
N GLY A 38 -8.98 -5.96 5.90
CA GLY A 38 -9.29 -6.27 4.51
C GLY A 38 -9.43 -5.03 3.64
N LEU A 39 -8.54 -4.05 3.85
CA LEU A 39 -8.52 -2.77 3.13
C LEU A 39 -7.84 -2.94 1.77
N GLN A 40 -8.35 -2.24 0.77
CA GLN A 40 -7.83 -2.22 -0.60
C GLN A 40 -7.59 -0.78 -1.06
N GLU A 41 -6.99 -0.63 -2.25
CA GLU A 41 -6.88 0.67 -2.89
C GLU A 41 -8.29 1.29 -3.06
N GLY A 42 -8.43 2.55 -2.67
CA GLY A 42 -9.71 3.26 -2.65
C GLY A 42 -10.45 3.20 -1.31
N ASP A 43 -10.04 2.34 -0.39
CA ASP A 43 -10.48 2.39 1.01
C ASP A 43 -9.72 3.48 1.78
N PHE A 44 -10.27 3.88 2.92
CA PHE A 44 -9.68 4.92 3.76
C PHE A 44 -9.14 4.36 5.08
N ILE A 45 -8.13 5.05 5.60
CA ILE A 45 -7.73 4.98 7.00
C ILE A 45 -8.06 6.31 7.66
N VAL A 46 -8.56 6.27 8.89
CA VAL A 46 -8.83 7.47 9.69
C VAL A 46 -8.03 7.37 10.98
N ILE A 47 -7.23 8.39 11.27
CA ILE A 47 -6.43 8.49 12.48
C ILE A 47 -7.05 9.57 13.37
N TYR A 48 -7.33 9.22 14.61
CA TYR A 48 -7.84 10.13 15.63
C TYR A 48 -6.76 10.40 16.65
N ALA A 49 -6.70 11.63 17.14
CA ALA A 49 -5.93 11.99 18.32
C ALA A 49 -6.90 12.14 19.49
N ASP A 50 -6.77 11.26 20.48
CA ASP A 50 -7.48 11.46 21.74
C ASP A 50 -6.74 12.51 22.56
N THR A 51 -7.35 13.68 22.70
CA THR A 51 -6.78 14.83 23.41
C THR A 51 -6.67 14.63 24.91
N LYS A 52 -7.42 13.67 25.49
CA LYS A 52 -7.39 13.38 26.93
C LYS A 52 -6.24 12.44 27.28
N SER A 53 -6.08 11.37 26.51
CA SER A 53 -5.04 10.36 26.77
C SER A 53 -3.72 10.62 26.03
N GLY A 54 -3.72 11.53 25.04
CA GLY A 54 -2.59 11.76 24.15
C GLY A 54 -2.30 10.59 23.20
N LYS A 55 -3.19 9.59 23.15
CA LYS A 55 -3.03 8.39 22.33
C LYS A 55 -3.61 8.62 20.94
N PHE A 56 -3.03 7.91 19.98
CA PHE A 56 -3.55 7.84 18.62
C PHE A 56 -4.36 6.56 18.41
N MET A 57 -5.54 6.74 17.84
CA MET A 57 -6.42 5.67 17.43
C MET A 57 -6.52 5.61 15.91
N ILE A 58 -6.79 4.43 15.35
CA ILE A 58 -6.91 4.20 13.91
C ILE A 58 -8.17 3.40 13.61
N ARG A 59 -8.73 3.62 12.42
CA ARG A 59 -9.84 2.82 11.88
C ARG A 59 -9.70 2.67 10.37
N GLY A 60 -9.98 1.46 9.86
CA GLY A 60 -10.18 1.21 8.44
C GLY A 60 -11.64 1.47 8.02
N VAL A 61 -11.84 2.14 6.88
CA VAL A 61 -13.16 2.44 6.32
C VAL A 61 -13.23 1.89 4.91
N LYS A 62 -14.10 0.88 4.72
CA LYS A 62 -14.33 0.27 3.41
C LYS A 62 -15.29 1.10 2.58
N VAL A 63 -14.91 1.42 1.36
CA VAL A 63 -15.77 2.08 0.38
C VAL A 63 -16.29 1.01 -0.56
N ARG A 64 -17.60 0.78 -0.55
CA ARG A 64 -18.20 -0.09 -1.56
C ARG A 64 -18.08 0.62 -2.92
N GLN A 65 -17.30 0.05 -3.82
CA GLN A 65 -17.41 0.41 -5.23
C GLN A 65 -18.77 -0.10 -5.74
N ASN A 66 -19.73 0.81 -5.85
CA ASN A 66 -20.93 0.58 -6.65
C ASN A 66 -20.52 0.70 -8.13
N GLY A 67 -19.85 -0.31 -8.65
CA GLY A 67 -19.40 -0.39 -10.04
C GLY A 67 -18.99 -1.81 -10.41
N PRO A 68 -19.22 -2.26 -11.65
CA PRO A 68 -18.85 -3.61 -12.06
C PRO A 68 -17.35 -3.79 -11.89
N ARG A 69 -16.96 -4.86 -11.18
CA ARG A 69 -15.57 -5.27 -10.98
C ARG A 69 -14.83 -5.25 -12.32
N SER A 70 -13.84 -4.37 -12.48
CA SER A 70 -12.88 -4.52 -13.56
C SER A 70 -12.06 -5.78 -13.27
N GLU A 71 -12.39 -6.86 -13.97
CA GLU A 71 -11.63 -8.11 -13.96
C GLU A 71 -10.14 -7.81 -14.22
N GLY A 72 -9.29 -8.49 -13.44
CA GLY A 72 -7.86 -8.27 -13.42
C GLY A 72 -7.22 -8.29 -14.80
N LYS A 73 -6.36 -7.29 -15.06
CA LYS A 73 -5.36 -7.38 -16.12
C LYS A 73 -4.45 -8.58 -15.81
N LYS A 74 -4.65 -9.68 -16.53
CA LYS A 74 -3.69 -10.80 -16.60
C LYS A 74 -2.29 -10.21 -16.91
N PRO A 75 -1.22 -10.68 -16.27
CA PRO A 75 0.12 -10.21 -16.60
C PRO A 75 0.43 -10.61 -18.04
N MET A 76 0.68 -9.62 -18.89
CA MET A 76 1.14 -9.83 -20.26
C MET A 76 2.53 -10.44 -20.19
N ALA A 77 2.65 -11.72 -20.57
CA ALA A 77 3.93 -12.41 -20.64
C ALA A 77 4.90 -11.60 -21.53
N ARG A 78 6.01 -11.13 -20.95
CA ARG A 78 7.14 -10.57 -21.71
C ARG A 78 7.69 -11.69 -22.60
N LYS A 79 7.37 -11.67 -23.89
CA LYS A 79 8.09 -12.47 -24.88
C LYS A 79 9.54 -11.99 -24.91
N SER A 80 10.44 -12.82 -24.42
CA SER A 80 11.89 -12.69 -24.61
C SER A 80 12.19 -12.78 -26.10
N ILE A 81 12.47 -11.63 -26.71
CA ILE A 81 13.05 -11.57 -28.06
C ILE A 81 14.53 -11.91 -27.88
N ARG A 82 14.90 -13.16 -28.14
CA ARG A 82 16.31 -13.51 -28.37
C ARG A 82 16.71 -12.95 -29.74
N PRO A 83 17.74 -12.10 -29.85
CA PRO A 83 18.29 -11.80 -31.16
C PRO A 83 19.02 -13.05 -31.69
N SER A 84 18.70 -13.45 -32.91
CA SER A 84 19.42 -14.45 -33.68
C SER A 84 20.85 -13.97 -33.99
N PRO A 85 21.85 -14.86 -34.06
CA PRO A 85 23.21 -14.47 -34.38
C PRO A 85 23.30 -14.07 -35.86
N ALA A 86 23.87 -12.89 -36.13
CA ALA A 86 24.15 -12.43 -37.48
C ALA A 86 25.29 -13.27 -38.09
N THR A 87 24.99 -13.98 -39.18
CA THR A 87 26.01 -14.57 -40.05
C THR A 87 26.65 -13.45 -40.88
N PHE A 88 27.94 -13.22 -40.70
CA PHE A 88 28.73 -12.37 -41.60
C PHE A 88 29.07 -13.16 -42.87
N PRO A 89 28.78 -12.67 -44.09
CA PRO A 89 29.44 -13.17 -45.28
C PRO A 89 30.78 -12.43 -45.43
N GLY A 90 31.88 -13.19 -45.50
CA GLY A 90 33.19 -12.65 -45.77
C GLY A 90 33.35 -12.22 -47.22
N ILE A 91 34.08 -11.13 -47.43
CA ILE A 91 35.10 -10.91 -48.47
C ILE A 91 36.19 -10.07 -47.81
#